data_AF-A0A850XTW5-F1
#
_entry.id   AF-A0A850XTW5-F1
#
_cell.length_a   1.000
_cell.length_b   1.000
_cell.length_c   1.000
_cell.angle_alpha   90.00
_cell.angle_beta   90.00
_cell.angle_gamma   90.00
#
_symmetry.space_group_name_H-M   'P 1'
#
loop_
_entity.id
_entity.type
_entity.pdbx_description
1 polymer ?
#
loop_
_entity_poly.entity_id
_entity_poly.type
_entity_poly.pdbx_seq_one_letter_code
_entity_poly.pdbx_strand_id
1 'polypeptide(L)'
;LRVGSVTRHPAYRHNGEVTGDVAGDLALARLDPPATPSRLVRPVCLPAPGTRFPPGTNCTFTGWGDVRTAGGCWGGTGSTGMGTGSIYGGIGS
;
A
#
# COMPACT_ATOMS: atom_id res chain seq x y z
N LEU A 1 -21.80 0.55 0.69
CA LEU A 1 -20.88 -0.15 -0.26
C LEU A 1 -20.52 -1.48 0.36
N ARG A 2 -20.52 -2.56 -0.43
CA ARG A 2 -20.03 -3.87 -0.01
C ARG A 2 -18.98 -4.36 -1.00
N VAL A 3 -18.14 -5.30 -0.55
CA VAL A 3 -17.25 -6.03 -1.45
C VAL A 3 -18.08 -7.07 -2.19
N GLY A 4 -18.05 -7.03 -3.52
CA GLY A 4 -18.68 -8.03 -4.38
C GLY A 4 -17.76 -9.22 -4.62
N SER A 5 -16.47 -8.97 -4.91
CA SER A 5 -15.48 -10.04 -5.12
C SER A 5 -14.06 -9.59 -4.75
N VAL A 6 -13.19 -10.56 -4.45
CA VAL A 6 -11.77 -10.34 -4.16
C VAL A 6 -10.93 -11.26 -5.04
N THR A 7 -9.96 -10.69 -5.77
CA THR A 7 -9.00 -11.43 -6.61
C THR A 7 -7.61 -11.25 -6.01
N ARG A 8 -7.00 -12.35 -5.54
CA ARG A 8 -5.63 -12.34 -4.99
C ARG A 8 -4.61 -12.58 -6.10
N HIS A 9 -3.42 -12.02 -5.95
CA HIS A 9 -2.34 -12.31 -6.89
C HIS A 9 -1.98 -13.81 -6.87
N PRO A 10 -1.79 -14.48 -8.02
CA PRO A 10 -1.52 -15.93 -8.07
C PRO A 10 -0.23 -16.36 -7.35
N ALA A 11 0.76 -15.48 -7.27
CA ALA A 11 2.01 -15.75 -6.57
C ALA A 11 1.93 -15.59 -5.04
N TYR A 12 0.81 -15.07 -4.50
CA TYR A 12 0.65 -14.93 -3.06
C TYR A 12 0.66 -16.29 -2.37
N ARG A 13 1.60 -16.49 -1.44
CA ARG A 13 1.73 -17.73 -0.67
C ARG A 13 1.40 -17.49 0.79
N HIS A 14 0.29 -18.09 1.24
CA HIS A 14 -0.11 -18.10 2.64
C HIS A 14 0.01 -19.54 3.16
N ASN A 15 1.24 -20.05 3.26
CA ASN A 15 1.50 -21.44 3.66
C ASN A 15 2.03 -21.59 5.10
N GLY A 16 1.95 -20.56 5.94
CA GLY A 16 2.31 -20.65 7.36
C GLY A 16 3.81 -20.84 7.64
N GLU A 17 4.63 -20.90 6.60
CA GLU A 17 6.08 -20.89 6.68
C GLU A 17 6.54 -19.43 6.85
N VAL A 18 7.21 -19.12 7.96
CA VAL A 18 7.81 -17.79 8.19
C VAL A 18 9.06 -17.67 7.32
N THR A 19 8.87 -17.55 6.01
CA THR A 19 9.97 -17.38 5.04
C THR A 19 10.32 -15.91 4.81
N GLY A 20 9.56 -14.97 5.35
CA GLY A 20 9.73 -13.54 5.02
C GLY A 20 9.46 -13.22 3.55
N ASP A 21 9.00 -14.20 2.75
CA ASP A 21 8.64 -14.02 1.36
C ASP A 21 7.29 -13.30 1.26
N VAL A 22 7.32 -12.06 0.79
CA VAL A 22 6.14 -11.21 0.55
C VAL A 22 5.77 -11.15 -0.95
N ALA A 23 6.25 -12.12 -1.74
CA ALA A 23 5.95 -12.18 -3.17
C ALA A 23 4.45 -12.21 -3.42
N GLY A 24 3.99 -11.28 -4.26
CA GLY A 24 2.59 -11.20 -4.64
C GLY A 24 1.65 -10.75 -3.52
N ASP A 25 2.13 -10.02 -2.50
CA ASP A 25 1.26 -9.37 -1.52
C ASP A 25 0.45 -8.22 -2.15
N LEU A 26 -0.57 -8.60 -2.93
CA LEU A 26 -1.47 -7.72 -3.68
C LEU A 26 -2.81 -8.42 -3.94
N ALA A 27 -3.91 -7.70 -3.77
CA ALA A 27 -5.25 -8.16 -4.13
C ALA A 27 -6.13 -7.02 -4.66
N LEU A 28 -7.10 -7.35 -5.50
CA LEU A 28 -8.11 -6.44 -6.03
C LEU A 28 -9.47 -6.75 -5.41
N ALA A 29 -10.09 -5.75 -4.78
CA ALA A 29 -11.46 -5.83 -4.27
C ALA A 29 -12.42 -5.07 -5.18
N ARG A 30 -13.40 -5.76 -5.76
CA ARG A 30 -14.45 -5.15 -6.59
C ARG A 30 -15.64 -4.78 -5.71
N LEU A 31 -16.06 -3.52 -5.76
CA LEU A 31 -17.24 -3.04 -5.04
C LEU A 31 -18.53 -3.28 -5.85
N ASP A 32 -19.62 -3.60 -5.17
CA ASP A 32 -20.95 -3.75 -5.78
C ASP A 32 -22.05 -3.16 -4.87
N PRO A 33 -22.72 -2.06 -5.27
CA PRO A 33 -22.52 -1.32 -6.52
C PRO A 33 -21.17 -0.59 -6.58
N PRO A 34 -20.70 -0.17 -7.77
CA PRO A 34 -19.51 0.67 -7.90
C PRO A 34 -19.60 1.94 -7.04
N ALA A 35 -18.45 2.41 -6.56
CA ALA A 35 -18.38 3.66 -5.80
C ALA A 35 -18.67 4.86 -6.72
N THR A 36 -19.49 5.80 -6.25
CA THR A 36 -19.81 7.04 -6.96
C THR A 36 -18.64 8.03 -6.85
N PRO A 37 -18.02 8.47 -7.97
CA PRO A 37 -16.95 9.46 -7.94
C PRO A 37 -17.43 10.79 -7.36
N SER A 38 -16.58 11.44 -6.57
CA SER A 38 -16.87 12.75 -5.97
C SER A 38 -15.57 13.52 -5.70
N ARG A 39 -15.67 14.71 -5.09
CA ARG A 39 -14.46 15.45 -4.65
C ARG A 39 -13.63 14.68 -3.62
N LEU A 40 -14.26 13.80 -2.84
CA LEU A 40 -13.63 13.00 -1.79
C LEU A 40 -13.29 11.58 -2.23
N VAL A 41 -13.88 11.10 -3.33
CA VAL A 41 -13.70 9.72 -3.83
C VAL A 41 -13.17 9.78 -5.27
N ARG A 42 -11.87 9.51 -5.42
CA ARG A 42 -11.17 9.53 -6.72
C ARG A 42 -10.16 8.37 -6.81
N PRO A 43 -9.94 7.82 -8.01
CA PRO A 43 -8.92 6.80 -8.21
C PRO A 43 -7.51 7.40 -8.08
N VAL A 44 -6.55 6.56 -7.70
CA VAL A 44 -5.11 6.87 -7.76
C VAL A 44 -4.56 6.46 -9.12
N CYS A 45 -3.54 7.17 -9.60
CA CYS A 45 -2.82 6.78 -10.82
C CYS A 45 -1.90 5.59 -10.53
N LEU A 46 -1.83 4.64 -11.48
CA LEU A 46 -0.84 3.58 -11.45
C LEU A 46 0.42 4.02 -12.22
N PRO A 47 1.62 3.64 -11.76
CA PRO A 47 2.84 3.87 -12.53
C PRO A 47 2.83 3.07 -13.83
N ALA A 48 3.61 3.53 -14.81
CA ALA A 48 3.80 2.75 -16.03
C ALA A 48 4.55 1.44 -15.71
N PRO A 49 4.34 0.37 -16.50
CA PRO A 49 5.10 -0.85 -16.35
C PRO A 49 6.61 -0.58 -16.38
N GLY A 50 7.34 -1.08 -15.38
CA GLY A 50 8.79 -0.91 -15.27
C GLY A 50 9.27 0.45 -14.75
N THR A 51 8.38 1.34 -14.31
CA THR A 51 8.79 2.58 -13.60
C THR A 51 9.62 2.22 -12.37
N ARG A 52 10.76 2.92 -12.21
CA ARG A 52 11.66 2.80 -11.06
C ARG A 52 11.67 4.10 -10.27
N PHE A 53 11.65 3.99 -8.95
CA PHE A 53 11.78 5.13 -8.05
C PHE A 53 13.20 5.14 -7.48
N PRO A 54 14.03 6.17 -7.78
CA PRO A 54 15.37 6.28 -7.20
C PRO A 54 15.33 6.31 -5.66
N PRO A 55 16.37 5.80 -4.98
CA PRO A 55 16.53 6.01 -3.55
C PRO A 55 16.48 7.51 -3.20
N GLY A 56 15.79 7.86 -2.12
CA GLY A 56 15.55 9.25 -1.74
C GLY A 56 14.34 9.89 -2.42
N THR A 57 13.58 9.17 -3.25
CA THR A 57 12.31 9.67 -3.80
C THR A 57 11.32 9.93 -2.67
N ASN A 58 10.85 11.17 -2.55
CA ASN A 58 9.86 11.53 -1.54
C ASN A 58 8.50 10.88 -1.85
N CYS A 59 7.89 10.31 -0.81
CA CYS A 59 6.63 9.59 -0.87
C CYS A 59 5.75 9.96 0.32
N THR A 60 4.45 9.85 0.12
CA THR A 60 3.44 10.10 1.16
C THR A 60 2.71 8.80 1.45
N PHE A 61 2.63 8.46 2.73
CA PHE A 61 1.89 7.32 3.25
C PHE A 61 0.69 7.83 4.03
N THR A 62 -0.46 7.16 3.89
CA THR A 62 -1.69 7.55 4.58
C THR A 62 -2.36 6.30 5.14
N GLY A 63 -2.99 6.41 6.31
CA GLY A 63 -3.67 5.28 6.95
C GLY A 63 -4.15 5.58 8.36
N TRP A 64 -4.80 4.59 8.97
CA TRP A 64 -5.35 4.65 10.32
C TRP A 64 -4.69 3.63 11.27
N GLY A 65 -3.50 3.14 10.93
CA GLY A 65 -2.77 2.12 11.71
C GLY A 65 -2.16 2.65 13.02
N ASP A 66 -1.60 1.74 13.82
CA ASP A 66 -0.93 2.11 15.08
C ASP A 66 0.32 2.97 14.81
N VAL A 67 0.42 4.07 15.56
CA VAL A 67 1.48 5.07 15.46
C VAL A 67 2.55 4.90 16.54
N ARG A 68 2.38 3.94 17.47
CA ARG A 68 3.28 3.73 18.61
C ARG A 68 4.36 2.67 18.36
N THR A 69 4.13 1.73 17.45
CA THR A 69 5.14 0.75 17.06
C THR A 69 6.08 1.36 16.00
N ALA A 70 7.05 2.15 16.46
CA ALA A 70 8.06 2.76 15.61
C ALA A 70 9.11 1.74 15.15
N GLY A 71 8.72 0.88 14.21
CA GLY A 71 9.62 0.14 13.34
C GLY A 71 9.53 0.70 11.92
N GLY A 72 10.16 1.86 11.67
CA GLY A 72 10.37 2.42 10.33
C GLY A 72 9.24 3.29 9.73
N CYS A 73 9.64 4.39 9.11
CA CYS A 73 8.87 5.43 8.38
C CYS A 73 7.96 6.40 9.16
N TRP A 74 7.72 6.24 10.46
CA TRP A 74 7.01 7.24 11.28
C TRP A 74 7.96 8.04 12.16
N GLY A 75 8.70 8.97 11.56
CA GLY A 75 9.45 10.00 12.29
C GLY A 75 8.59 11.24 12.51
N GLY A 76 7.62 11.19 13.43
CA GLY A 76 6.78 12.34 13.77
C GLY A 76 5.89 12.06 14.97
N THR A 77 6.13 12.78 16.07
CA THR A 77 5.30 12.73 17.29
C THR A 77 3.88 13.18 16.98
N GLY A 78 2.95 12.24 17.06
CA GLY A 78 1.52 12.47 17.31
C GLY A 78 0.72 13.01 16.13
N SER A 79 0.12 12.11 15.34
CA SER A 79 -1.16 12.32 14.62
C SER A 79 -1.62 11.01 13.98
N THR A 80 -2.87 10.61 14.15
CA THR A 80 -3.58 9.85 13.11
C THR A 80 -3.56 10.70 11.85
N GLY A 81 -2.82 10.34 10.80
CA GLY A 81 -2.61 11.27 9.69
C GLY A 81 -1.69 10.80 8.58
N MET A 82 -1.48 11.67 7.59
CA MET A 82 -0.56 11.46 6.48
C MET A 82 0.88 11.60 6.98
N GLY A 83 1.73 10.62 6.70
CA GLY A 83 3.18 10.68 6.92
C GLY A 83 3.91 10.93 5.60
N THR A 84 5.06 11.60 5.67
CA THR A 84 5.98 11.71 4.52
C THR A 84 7.27 10.98 4.85
N GLY A 85 7.86 10.35 3.85
CA GLY A 85 9.15 9.67 3.96
C GLY A 85 9.84 9.66 2.61
N SER A 86 11.04 9.10 2.55
CA SER A 86 11.71 8.84 1.28
C SER A 86 11.86 7.33 1.09
N ILE A 87 11.74 6.87 -0.15
CA ILE A 87 12.01 5.48 -0.51
C ILE A 87 13.50 5.24 -0.28
N TYR A 88 13.85 4.53 0.80
CA TYR A 88 15.20 4.05 1.06
C TYR A 88 15.19 2.53 0.94
N GLY A 89 15.96 2.01 -0.02
CA GLY A 89 15.89 0.61 -0.44
C GLY A 89 15.12 0.46 -1.75
N GLY A 90 15.76 -0.13 -2.76
CA GLY A 90 15.10 -0.42 -4.02
C GLY A 90 14.01 -1.47 -3.83
N ILE A 91 12.84 -1.24 -4.42
CA ILE A 91 11.90 -2.31 -4.74
C ILE A 91 12.54 -3.19 -5.83
N GLY A 92 13.46 -4.05 -5.42
CA GLY A 92 14.22 -4.93 -6.31
C GLY A 92 15.56 -5.33 -5.71
N SER A 93 15.57 -6.47 -5.02
CA SER A 93 16.69 -7.41 -4.91
C SER A 93 16.10 -8.78 -4.63
#